data_AF-A0A353CDD9-F1
#
_entry.id   AF-A0A353CDD9-F1
#
_cell.length_a   1.000
_cell.length_b   1.000
_cell.length_c   1.000
_cell.angle_alpha   90.00
_cell.angle_beta   90.00
_cell.angle_gamma   90.00
#
_symmetry.space_group_name_H-M   'P 1'
#
loop_
_entity.id
_entity.type
_entity.pdbx_description
1 polymer ?
#
loop_
_entity_poly.entity_id
_entity_poly.type
_entity_poly.pdbx_seq_one_letter_code
_entity_poly.pdbx_strand_id
1 'polypeptide(L)'
;MLQINAMAEGASAKRGVAKWAAIWCVWTLFALFFASQFALQNQFSRNPVPFWQILSWQMVSGYVWFGLSPLILWLTNRFPLDEGRWRSSLPTHVVACLLIACVQLAIDAFILIRLGYPPGREFASFAEAYKFFVFINLHLSILIYWGVVGIKSGFNYYQKYRERELQTSQLEARLAQSRLQVLKMQLHPHFF
;
A
#
# COMPACT_ATOMS: atom_id res chain seq x y z
N MET A 1 -32.98 -14.62 8.69
CA MET A 1 -31.88 -13.68 9.02
C MET A 1 -30.53 -14.36 9.24
N LEU A 2 -30.44 -15.48 9.96
CA LEU A 2 -29.16 -16.19 10.24
C LEU A 2 -28.37 -16.63 8.97
N GLN A 3 -29.05 -17.12 7.93
CA GLN A 3 -28.39 -17.52 6.66
C GLN A 3 -27.80 -16.34 5.87
N ILE A 4 -28.44 -15.17 5.90
CA ILE A 4 -27.94 -13.97 5.18
C ILE A 4 -26.68 -13.43 5.88
N ASN A 5 -26.65 -13.47 7.21
CA ASN A 5 -25.49 -13.03 7.98
C ASN A 5 -24.27 -13.96 7.78
N ALA A 6 -24.49 -15.28 7.77
CA ALA A 6 -23.42 -16.25 7.52
C ALA A 6 -22.82 -16.12 6.10
N MET A 7 -23.65 -15.84 5.09
CA MET A 7 -23.18 -15.59 3.72
C MET A 7 -22.41 -14.26 3.59
N ALA A 8 -22.84 -13.21 4.30
CA ALA A 8 -22.16 -11.92 4.32
C ALA A 8 -20.80 -11.99 5.06
N GLU A 9 -20.73 -12.72 6.18
CA GLU A 9 -19.50 -12.99 6.92
C GLU A 9 -18.51 -13.81 6.08
N GLY A 10 -18.98 -14.85 5.40
CA GLY A 10 -18.16 -15.66 4.49
C GLY A 10 -17.61 -14.86 3.30
N ALA A 11 -18.40 -13.95 2.72
CA ALA A 11 -17.96 -13.07 1.64
C ALA A 11 -16.94 -12.03 2.12
N SER A 12 -17.12 -11.47 3.32
CA SER A 12 -16.20 -10.52 3.95
C SER A 12 -14.85 -11.18 4.26
N ALA A 13 -14.87 -12.38 4.85
CA ALA A 13 -13.67 -13.16 5.15
C ALA A 13 -12.86 -13.49 3.88
N LYS A 14 -13.53 -13.95 2.82
CA LYS A 14 -12.88 -14.22 1.51
C LYS A 14 -12.24 -12.96 0.91
N ARG A 15 -12.89 -11.79 1.03
CA ARG A 15 -12.33 -10.51 0.59
C ARG A 15 -11.10 -10.10 1.39
N GLY A 16 -11.12 -10.34 2.70
CA GLY A 16 -9.97 -10.09 3.59
C GLY A 16 -8.76 -10.95 3.22
N VAL A 17 -8.97 -12.26 3.04
CA VAL A 17 -7.89 -13.20 2.64
C VAL A 17 -7.32 -12.82 1.28
N ALA A 18 -8.17 -12.56 0.29
CA ALA A 18 -7.72 -12.17 -1.05
C ALA A 18 -6.88 -10.89 -1.03
N LYS A 19 -7.26 -9.90 -0.21
CA LYS A 19 -6.50 -8.67 -0.03
C LYS A 19 -5.11 -8.94 0.56
N TRP A 20 -5.03 -9.74 1.63
CA TRP A 20 -3.75 -10.06 2.26
C TRP A 20 -2.87 -10.93 1.39
N ALA A 21 -3.44 -11.88 0.65
CA ALA A 21 -2.74 -12.66 -0.36
C ALA A 21 -2.16 -11.76 -1.47
N ALA A 22 -2.93 -10.77 -1.95
CA ALA A 22 -2.44 -9.82 -2.93
C ALA A 22 -1.28 -8.97 -2.38
N ILE A 23 -1.38 -8.46 -1.15
CA ILE A 23 -0.29 -7.72 -0.49
C ILE A 23 0.95 -8.61 -0.36
N TRP A 24 0.77 -9.85 0.09
CA TRP A 24 1.85 -10.83 0.22
C TRP A 24 2.54 -11.09 -1.14
N CYS A 25 1.76 -11.31 -2.21
CA CYS A 25 2.28 -11.47 -3.56
C CYS A 25 3.08 -10.25 -4.02
N VAL A 26 2.58 -9.03 -3.77
CA VAL A 26 3.28 -7.79 -4.14
C VAL A 26 4.66 -7.72 -3.46
N TRP A 27 4.74 -7.98 -2.16
CA TRP A 27 6.02 -7.92 -1.44
C TRP A 27 6.96 -9.07 -1.82
N THR A 28 6.42 -10.24 -2.14
CA THR A 28 7.21 -11.37 -2.65
C THR A 28 7.81 -11.04 -4.02
N LEU A 29 7.00 -10.51 -4.94
CA LEU A 29 7.48 -10.08 -6.26
C LEU A 29 8.47 -8.93 -6.16
N PHE A 30 8.24 -7.98 -5.25
CA PHE A 30 9.16 -6.89 -4.95
C PHE A 30 10.52 -7.45 -4.48
N ALA A 31 10.52 -8.34 -3.49
CA ALA A 31 11.73 -8.99 -3.00
C ALA A 31 12.46 -9.79 -4.10
N LEU A 32 11.72 -10.52 -4.94
CA LEU A 32 12.29 -11.27 -6.07
C LEU A 32 12.91 -10.35 -7.12
N PHE A 33 12.29 -9.19 -7.40
CA PHE A 33 12.82 -8.20 -8.32
C PHE A 33 14.14 -7.62 -7.80
N PHE A 34 14.21 -7.24 -6.53
CA PHE A 34 15.47 -6.75 -5.94
C PHE A 34 16.51 -7.86 -5.78
N ALA A 35 16.09 -9.11 -5.54
CA ALA A 35 16.98 -10.26 -5.54
C ALA A 35 17.60 -10.50 -6.92
N SER A 36 16.83 -10.42 -8.00
CA SER A 36 17.36 -10.57 -9.35
C SER A 36 18.30 -9.41 -9.71
N GLN A 37 17.91 -8.17 -9.40
CA GLN A 37 18.75 -6.98 -9.63
C GLN A 37 20.07 -7.06 -8.87
N PHE A 38 20.04 -7.42 -7.58
CA PHE A 38 21.24 -7.56 -6.77
C PHE A 38 22.08 -8.77 -7.21
N ALA A 39 21.46 -9.88 -7.62
CA ALA A 39 22.16 -11.05 -8.14
C ALA A 39 22.93 -10.74 -9.44
N LEU A 40 22.38 -9.91 -10.32
CA LEU A 40 23.09 -9.42 -11.51
C LEU A 40 24.28 -8.53 -11.13
N GLN A 41 24.11 -7.61 -10.17
CA GLN A 41 25.20 -6.76 -9.68
C GLN A 41 26.31 -7.59 -8.99
N ASN A 42 25.93 -8.63 -8.27
CA ASN A 42 26.84 -9.52 -7.54
C ASN A 42 27.80 -10.27 -8.49
N GLN A 43 27.42 -10.52 -9.75
CA GLN A 43 28.32 -11.15 -10.74
C GLN A 43 29.58 -10.32 -11.04
N PHE A 44 29.49 -8.99 -10.84
CA PHE A 44 30.61 -8.08 -11.05
C PHE A 44 31.39 -7.78 -9.77
N SER A 45 31.02 -8.39 -8.65
CA SER A 45 31.68 -8.19 -7.36
C SER A 45 32.93 -9.07 -7.25
N ARG A 46 33.97 -8.56 -6.56
CA ARG A 46 35.22 -9.32 -6.35
C ARG A 46 35.02 -10.65 -5.61
N ASN A 47 34.05 -10.68 -4.71
CA ASN A 47 33.67 -11.86 -3.92
C ASN A 47 32.15 -12.07 -4.05
N PRO A 48 31.68 -12.77 -5.08
CA PRO A 48 30.25 -13.01 -5.28
C PRO A 48 29.70 -13.91 -4.19
N VAL A 49 28.54 -13.55 -3.64
CA VAL A 49 27.79 -14.41 -2.70
C VAL A 49 26.81 -15.33 -3.44
N PRO A 50 26.45 -16.50 -2.85
CA PRO A 50 25.49 -17.40 -3.46
C PRO A 50 24.08 -16.79 -3.53
N PHE A 51 23.31 -17.15 -4.56
CA PHE A 51 21.98 -16.59 -4.82
C PHE A 51 21.00 -16.75 -3.64
N TRP A 52 21.04 -17.88 -2.92
CA TRP A 52 20.14 -18.11 -1.77
C TRP A 52 20.36 -17.07 -0.66
N GLN A 53 21.59 -16.57 -0.50
CA GLN A 53 21.92 -15.58 0.51
C GLN A 53 21.42 -14.20 0.10
N ILE A 54 21.53 -13.86 -1.19
CA ILE A 54 20.91 -12.65 -1.76
C ILE A 54 19.39 -12.70 -1.59
N LEU A 55 18.80 -13.84 -1.93
CA LEU A 55 17.36 -14.07 -1.81
C LEU A 55 16.90 -13.91 -0.36
N SER A 56 17.64 -14.43 0.62
CA SER A 56 17.27 -14.32 2.03
C SER A 56 17.28 -12.88 2.51
N TRP A 57 18.29 -12.08 2.15
CA TRP A 57 18.33 -10.65 2.50
C TRP A 57 17.14 -9.89 1.94
N GLN A 58 16.82 -10.09 0.66
CA GLN A 58 15.75 -9.38 -0.02
C GLN A 58 14.37 -9.83 0.46
N MET A 59 14.19 -11.13 0.73
CA MET A 59 12.97 -11.65 1.32
C MET A 59 12.76 -11.08 2.73
N VAL A 60 13.78 -11.08 3.57
CA VAL A 60 13.69 -10.52 4.93
C VAL A 60 13.27 -9.05 4.87
N SER A 61 13.97 -8.20 4.11
CA SER A 61 13.62 -6.78 4.00
C SER A 61 12.22 -6.59 3.40
N GLY A 62 11.86 -7.37 2.37
CA GLY A 62 10.51 -7.35 1.78
C GLY A 62 9.42 -7.73 2.79
N TYR A 63 9.66 -8.72 3.65
CA TYR A 63 8.71 -9.14 4.68
C TYR A 63 8.63 -8.17 5.86
N VAL A 64 9.70 -7.42 6.16
CA VAL A 64 9.63 -6.27 7.09
C VAL A 64 8.62 -5.25 6.56
N TRP A 65 8.67 -4.93 5.27
CA TRP A 65 7.68 -4.05 4.64
C TRP A 65 6.27 -4.64 4.57
N PHE A 66 6.13 -5.94 4.34
CA PHE A 66 4.84 -6.64 4.46
C PHE A 66 4.23 -6.45 5.86
N GLY A 67 5.04 -6.61 6.92
CA GLY A 67 4.60 -6.41 8.31
C GLY A 67 4.25 -4.95 8.64
N LEU A 68 4.92 -3.98 8.02
CA LEU A 68 4.65 -2.54 8.20
C LEU A 68 3.45 -2.05 7.37
N SER A 69 3.11 -2.74 6.29
CA SER A 69 2.00 -2.39 5.39
C SER A 69 0.65 -2.18 6.09
N PRO A 70 0.17 -3.04 7.02
CA PRO A 70 -1.05 -2.79 7.78
C PRO A 70 -1.10 -1.40 8.42
N LEU A 71 0.01 -0.99 9.04
CA LEU A 71 0.13 0.29 9.71
C LEU A 71 0.09 1.46 8.71
N ILE A 72 0.82 1.34 7.60
CA ILE A 72 0.81 2.35 6.53
C ILE A 72 -0.59 2.50 5.95
N LEU A 73 -1.27 1.39 5.65
CA LEU A 73 -2.63 1.41 5.11
C LEU A 73 -3.64 1.99 6.10
N TRP A 74 -3.47 1.71 7.40
CA TRP A 74 -4.29 2.33 8.45
C TRP A 74 -4.07 3.84 8.52
N LEU A 75 -2.81 4.30 8.50
CA LEU A 75 -2.47 5.74 8.48
C LEU A 75 -3.09 6.44 7.27
N THR A 76 -2.98 5.87 6.08
CA THR A 76 -3.56 6.45 4.85
C THR A 76 -5.08 6.58 4.92
N ASN A 77 -5.77 5.65 5.59
CA ASN A 77 -7.22 5.78 5.79
C ASN A 77 -7.56 6.81 6.89
N ARG A 78 -6.73 6.92 7.93
CA ARG A 78 -6.94 7.83 9.06
C ARG A 78 -6.65 9.29 8.70
N PHE A 79 -5.68 9.51 7.83
CA PHE A 79 -5.18 10.81 7.37
C PHE A 79 -5.26 10.90 5.84
N PRO A 80 -6.46 10.93 5.25
CA PRO A 80 -6.62 10.91 3.80
C PRO A 80 -5.98 12.14 3.13
N LEU A 81 -5.41 11.93 1.95
CA LEU A 81 -4.80 12.96 1.09
C LEU A 81 -5.80 13.53 0.06
N ASP A 82 -7.08 13.61 0.43
CA ASP A 82 -8.14 14.10 -0.45
C ASP A 82 -8.22 15.65 -0.47
N GLU A 83 -8.98 16.17 -1.44
CA GLU A 83 -9.35 17.58 -1.53
C GLU A 83 -9.97 18.07 -0.20
N GLY A 84 -9.39 19.13 0.37
CA GLY A 84 -9.83 19.76 1.61
C GLY A 84 -9.10 19.31 2.88
N ARG A 85 -8.43 18.15 2.91
CA ARG A 85 -7.72 17.66 4.11
C ARG A 85 -6.22 17.42 3.92
N TRP A 86 -5.73 17.39 2.68
CA TRP A 86 -4.33 17.09 2.37
C TRP A 86 -3.33 17.96 3.14
N ARG A 87 -3.61 19.25 3.35
CA ARG A 87 -2.71 20.17 4.09
C ARG A 87 -2.51 19.76 5.55
N SER A 88 -3.54 19.19 6.18
CA SER A 88 -3.46 18.68 7.56
C SER A 88 -2.88 17.26 7.64
N SER A 89 -3.11 16.45 6.61
CA SER A 89 -2.62 15.06 6.53
C SER A 89 -1.16 14.97 6.10
N LEU A 90 -0.68 15.89 5.26
CA LEU A 90 0.66 15.86 4.67
C LEU A 90 1.77 15.86 5.74
N PRO A 91 1.78 16.76 6.74
CA PRO A 91 2.78 16.71 7.81
C PRO A 91 2.76 15.38 8.56
N THR A 92 1.58 14.80 8.79
CA THR A 92 1.45 13.49 9.45
C THR A 92 2.10 12.38 8.63
N HIS A 93 1.89 12.37 7.31
CA HIS A 93 2.55 11.41 6.42
C HIS A 93 4.06 11.62 6.32
N VAL A 94 4.55 12.86 6.36
CA VAL A 94 5.99 13.14 6.39
C VAL A 94 6.62 12.60 7.67
N VAL A 95 6.03 12.88 8.84
CA VAL A 95 6.52 12.35 10.12
C VAL A 95 6.43 10.83 10.17
N ALA A 96 5.29 10.25 9.76
CA ALA A 96 5.12 8.81 9.73
C ALA A 96 6.09 8.12 8.75
N CYS A 97 6.36 8.73 7.59
CA CYS A 97 7.36 8.25 6.64
C CYS A 97 8.74 8.14 7.28
N LEU A 98 9.19 9.22 7.93
CA LEU A 98 10.49 9.24 8.60
C LEU A 98 10.57 8.21 9.75
N LEU A 99 9.52 8.14 10.58
CA LEU A 99 9.48 7.17 11.69
C LEU A 99 9.49 5.72 11.18
N ILE A 100 8.65 5.39 10.19
CA ILE A 100 8.57 4.05 9.63
C ILE A 100 9.86 3.67 8.91
N ALA A 101 10.48 4.61 8.17
CA ALA A 101 11.78 4.39 7.56
C ALA A 101 12.86 4.11 8.63
N CYS A 102 12.94 4.92 9.70
CA CYS A 102 13.87 4.67 10.79
C CYS A 102 13.66 3.30 11.46
N VAL A 103 12.41 2.92 11.74
CA VAL A 103 12.09 1.61 12.32
C VAL A 103 12.47 0.48 11.37
N GLN A 104 12.09 0.58 10.10
CA GLN A 104 12.40 -0.42 9.08
C GLN A 104 13.91 -0.60 8.93
N LEU A 105 14.68 0.48 8.85
CA LEU A 105 16.13 0.46 8.73
C LEU A 105 16.81 -0.06 9.99
N ALA A 106 16.24 0.18 11.17
CA ALA A 106 16.73 -0.39 12.43
C ALA A 106 16.53 -1.91 12.46
N ILE A 107 15.38 -2.40 11.98
CA ILE A 107 15.10 -3.84 11.86
C ILE A 107 16.05 -4.48 10.86
N ASP A 108 16.23 -3.88 9.68
CA ASP A 108 17.16 -4.37 8.67
C ASP A 108 18.60 -4.39 9.19
N ALA A 109 19.06 -3.30 9.83
CA ALA A 109 20.38 -3.24 10.45
C ALA A 109 20.56 -4.30 11.55
N PHE A 110 19.49 -4.68 12.26
CA PHE A 110 19.57 -5.72 13.27
C PHE A 110 19.62 -7.12 12.65
N ILE A 111 18.74 -7.42 11.69
CA ILE A 111 18.57 -8.77 11.16
C ILE A 111 19.62 -9.06 10.08
N LEU A 112 19.79 -8.17 9.10
CA LEU A 112 20.57 -8.45 7.91
C LEU A 112 22.08 -8.56 8.19
N ILE A 113 22.60 -7.85 9.19
CA ILE A 113 24.01 -8.02 9.61
C ILE A 113 24.27 -9.43 10.15
N ARG A 114 23.29 -10.03 10.84
CA ARG A 114 23.37 -11.41 11.36
C ARG A 114 23.26 -12.44 10.25
N LEU A 115 22.71 -12.04 9.10
CA LEU A 115 22.67 -12.82 7.87
C LEU A 115 23.88 -12.55 6.95
N GLY A 116 24.86 -11.76 7.40
CA GLY A 116 26.09 -11.48 6.67
C GLY A 116 25.97 -10.37 5.61
N TYR A 117 24.99 -9.47 5.71
CA TYR A 117 24.88 -8.30 4.84
C TYR A 117 25.46 -7.03 5.50
N PRO A 118 26.18 -6.19 4.74
CA PRO A 118 26.65 -6.44 3.38
C PRO A 118 27.86 -7.39 3.40
N PRO A 119 28.11 -8.14 2.31
CA PRO A 119 29.16 -9.15 2.28
C PRO A 119 30.55 -8.53 2.47
N GLY A 120 31.36 -9.16 3.33
CA GLY A 120 32.74 -8.75 3.60
C GLY A 120 32.89 -7.46 4.41
N ARG A 121 31.80 -6.96 5.02
CA ARG A 121 31.86 -5.85 5.97
C ARG A 121 31.42 -6.31 7.35
N GLU A 122 32.29 -6.07 8.32
CA GLU A 122 31.95 -6.18 9.73
C GLU A 122 31.64 -4.79 10.29
N PHE A 123 30.71 -4.72 11.23
CA PHE A 123 30.37 -3.49 11.93
C PHE A 123 30.80 -3.61 13.38
N ALA A 124 31.48 -2.59 13.90
CA ALA A 124 31.95 -2.58 15.29
C ALA A 124 30.79 -2.38 16.29
N SER A 125 29.66 -1.83 15.84
CA SER A 125 28.48 -1.60 16.67
C SER A 125 27.19 -1.56 15.87
N PHE A 126 26.06 -1.75 16.56
CA PHE A 126 24.73 -1.55 15.95
C PHE A 126 24.55 -0.13 15.40
N ALA A 127 25.09 0.89 16.08
CA ALA A 127 24.98 2.27 15.63
C ALA A 127 25.69 2.52 14.30
N GLU A 128 26.82 1.87 14.07
CA GLU A 128 27.54 1.92 12.80
C GLU A 128 26.75 1.23 11.68
N ALA A 129 26.25 0.02 11.94
CA ALA A 129 25.37 -0.69 11.01
C ALA A 129 24.14 0.16 10.65
N TYR A 130 23.44 0.70 11.65
CA TYR A 130 22.27 1.54 11.45
C TYR A 130 22.57 2.76 10.59
N LYS A 131 23.67 3.49 10.86
CA LYS A 131 24.10 4.63 10.03
C LYS A 131 24.37 4.21 8.59
N PHE A 132 25.01 3.06 8.38
CA PHE A 132 25.22 2.53 7.05
C PHE A 132 23.89 2.29 6.32
N PHE A 133 22.95 1.59 6.94
CA PHE A 133 21.63 1.33 6.35
C PHE A 133 20.85 2.62 6.05
N VAL A 134 20.88 3.59 6.96
CA VAL A 134 20.29 4.92 6.72
C VAL A 134 20.92 5.59 5.50
N PHE A 135 22.24 5.58 5.39
CA PHE A 135 22.93 6.24 4.28
C PHE A 135 22.58 5.61 2.91
N ILE A 136 22.50 4.28 2.84
CA ILE A 136 22.31 3.58 1.55
C ILE A 136 20.84 3.35 1.17
N ASN A 137 19.92 3.30 2.14
CA ASN A 137 18.53 2.88 1.88
C ASN A 137 17.46 3.91 2.24
N LEU A 138 17.78 5.03 2.92
CA LEU A 138 16.76 5.99 3.35
C LEU A 138 15.87 6.49 2.21
N HIS A 139 16.46 6.83 1.06
CA HIS A 139 15.70 7.30 -0.10
C HIS A 139 14.74 6.23 -0.63
N LEU A 140 15.17 4.96 -0.67
CA LEU A 140 14.33 3.84 -1.08
C LEU A 140 13.21 3.61 -0.07
N SER A 141 13.47 3.68 1.24
CA SER A 141 12.45 3.54 2.28
C SER A 141 11.38 4.63 2.17
N ILE A 142 11.80 5.88 1.91
CA ILE A 142 10.88 7.00 1.66
C ILE A 142 10.03 6.74 0.41
N LEU A 143 10.66 6.29 -0.68
CA LEU A 143 9.97 5.99 -1.94
C LEU A 143 8.94 4.87 -1.75
N ILE A 144 9.30 3.80 -1.05
CA ILE A 144 8.40 2.68 -0.77
C ILE A 144 7.19 3.15 0.05
N TYR A 145 7.41 3.90 1.13
CA TYR A 145 6.33 4.45 1.94
C TYR A 145 5.34 5.27 1.11
N TRP A 146 5.86 6.24 0.35
CA TRP A 146 5.03 7.10 -0.50
C TRP A 146 4.38 6.33 -1.66
N GLY A 147 5.02 5.29 -2.17
CA GLY A 147 4.44 4.38 -3.15
C GLY A 147 3.20 3.68 -2.60
N VAL A 148 3.29 3.10 -1.40
CA VAL A 148 2.15 2.44 -0.73
C VAL A 148 1.03 3.44 -0.44
N VAL A 149 1.36 4.62 0.11
CA VAL A 149 0.40 5.69 0.36
C VAL A 149 -0.25 6.14 -0.95
N GLY A 150 0.52 6.35 -2.00
CA GLY A 150 0.05 6.81 -3.31
C GLY A 150 -0.90 5.81 -3.97
N ILE A 151 -0.54 4.52 -4.00
CA ILE A 151 -1.41 3.44 -4.51
C ILE A 151 -2.73 3.41 -3.74
N LYS A 152 -2.67 3.47 -2.41
CA LYS A 152 -3.86 3.43 -1.56
C LYS A 152 -4.75 4.67 -1.73
N SER A 153 -4.15 5.85 -1.78
CA SER A 153 -4.86 7.11 -2.02
C SER A 153 -5.48 7.15 -3.42
N GLY A 154 -4.77 6.68 -4.44
CA GLY A 154 -5.30 6.56 -5.80
C GLY A 154 -6.51 5.64 -5.89
N PHE A 155 -6.45 4.48 -5.22
CA PHE A 155 -7.60 3.57 -5.16
C PHE A 155 -8.81 4.21 -4.44
N ASN A 156 -8.57 4.91 -3.33
CA ASN A 156 -9.62 5.63 -2.59
C ASN A 156 -10.26 6.73 -3.46
N TYR A 157 -9.44 7.48 -4.18
CA TYR A 157 -9.90 8.53 -5.09
C TYR A 157 -10.77 7.95 -6.22
N TYR A 158 -10.30 6.87 -6.85
CA TYR A 158 -11.05 6.19 -7.92
C TYR A 158 -12.40 5.65 -7.45
N GLN A 159 -12.46 5.04 -6.25
CA GLN A 159 -13.73 4.57 -5.69
C GLN A 159 -14.72 5.72 -5.46
N LYS A 160 -14.26 6.81 -4.83
CA LYS A 160 -15.08 8.01 -4.59
C LYS A 160 -15.55 8.65 -5.89
N TYR A 161 -14.70 8.66 -6.91
CA TYR A 161 -15.05 9.18 -8.23
C TYR A 161 -16.20 8.37 -8.87
N ARG A 162 -16.09 7.03 -8.88
CA ARG A 162 -17.17 6.17 -9.41
C ARG A 162 -18.47 6.29 -8.63
N GLU A 163 -18.41 6.44 -7.30
CA GLU A 163 -19.60 6.65 -6.47
C GLU A 163 -20.31 7.95 -6.82
N ARG A 164 -19.56 9.04 -7.05
CA ARG A 164 -20.12 10.32 -7.48
C ARG A 164 -20.76 10.24 -8.85
N GLU A 165 -20.10 9.59 -9.81
CA GLU A 165 -20.62 9.40 -11.17
C GLU A 165 -21.94 8.62 -11.17
N LEU A 166 -22.03 7.55 -10.37
CA LEU A 166 -23.26 6.78 -10.20
C LEU A 166 -24.39 7.60 -9.58
N GLN A 167 -24.08 8.41 -8.56
CA GLN A 167 -25.07 9.28 -7.92
C GLN A 167 -25.62 10.33 -8.89
N THR A 168 -24.75 10.97 -9.68
CA THR A 168 -25.18 11.94 -10.70
C THR A 168 -26.09 11.30 -11.74
N SER A 169 -25.72 10.13 -12.27
CA SER A 169 -26.56 9.39 -13.23
C SER A 169 -27.93 9.03 -12.65
N GLN A 170 -27.98 8.59 -11.38
CA GLN A 170 -29.23 8.30 -10.69
C GLN A 170 -30.10 9.55 -10.49
N LEU A 171 -29.50 10.69 -10.18
CA LEU A 171 -30.21 11.96 -10.03
C LEU A 171 -30.79 12.44 -11.37
N GLU A 172 -30.02 12.35 -12.45
CA GLU A 172 -30.50 12.67 -13.80
C GLU A 172 -31.65 11.78 -14.25
N ALA A 173 -31.56 10.48 -14.01
CA ALA A 173 -32.63 9.53 -14.31
C ALA A 173 -33.93 9.85 -13.54
N ARG A 174 -33.81 10.18 -12.24
CA ARG A 174 -34.96 10.60 -11.42
C ARG A 174 -35.58 11.91 -11.92
N LEU A 175 -34.77 12.87 -12.36
CA LEU A 175 -35.26 14.11 -12.96
C LEU A 175 -35.99 13.86 -14.28
N ALA A 176 -35.45 13.01 -15.17
CA ALA A 176 -36.09 12.64 -16.42
C ALA A 176 -37.44 11.93 -16.18
N GLN A 177 -37.49 11.02 -15.21
CA GLN A 177 -38.72 10.32 -14.83
C GLN A 177 -39.78 11.26 -14.25
N SER A 178 -39.37 12.22 -13.42
CA SER A 178 -40.26 13.24 -12.85
C SER A 178 -40.85 14.14 -13.94
N ARG A 179 -40.03 14.58 -14.90
CA ARG A 179 -40.50 15.35 -16.08
C ARG A 179 -41.50 14.56 -16.92
N LEU A 180 -41.25 13.27 -17.13
CA LEU A 180 -42.18 12.40 -17.86
C LEU A 180 -43.51 12.23 -17.13
N GLN A 181 -43.51 12.10 -15.80
CA GLN A 181 -44.73 12.03 -15.00
C GLN A 181 -45.55 13.32 -15.12
N VAL A 182 -44.91 14.48 -15.05
CA VAL A 182 -45.57 15.78 -15.26
C VAL A 182 -46.16 15.88 -16.67
N LEU A 183 -45.42 15.48 -17.70
CA LEU A 183 -45.91 15.49 -19.09
C LEU A 183 -47.12 14.56 -19.28
N LYS A 184 -47.11 13.38 -18.65
CA LYS A 184 -48.26 12.46 -18.66
C LYS A 184 -49.49 13.04 -17.95
N MET A 185 -49.30 13.75 -16.83
CA MET A 185 -50.40 14.43 -16.13
C MET A 185 -51.00 15.56 -16.97
N GLN A 186 -50.19 16.23 -17.81
CA GLN A 186 -50.68 17.27 -18.73
C GLN A 186 -51.40 16.69 -19.97
N LEU A 187 -51.04 15.48 -20.42
CA LEU A 187 -51.61 14.84 -21.62
C LEU A 187 -52.88 14.01 -21.35
N HIS A 188 -53.21 13.72 -20.08
CA HIS A 188 -54.52 13.20 -19.69
C HIS A 188 -55.31 14.34 -19.03
N PRO A 189 -56.13 15.10 -19.77
CA PRO A 189 -57.14 15.93 -19.14
C PRO A 189 -58.01 14.98 -18.32
N HIS A 190 -58.30 15.36 -17.07
CA HIS A 190 -59.51 14.88 -16.41
C HIS A 190 -60.68 15.39 -17.24
N PHE A 191 -61.01 14.65 -18.31
CA PHE A 191 -62.26 14.78 -19.03
C PHE A 191 -63.36 14.29 -18.07
N PHE A 192 -63.93 15.24 -17.33
CA PHE A 192 -65.33 15.20 -16.95
C PHE A 192 -66.13 15.99 -17.99
#